data_AF-A0A923R5V9-F1
#
_entry.id   AF-A0A923R5V9-F1
#
_cell.length_a   1.000
_cell.length_b   1.000
_cell.length_c   1.000
_cell.angle_alpha   90.00
_cell.angle_beta   90.00
_cell.angle_gamma   90.00
#
_symmetry.space_group_name_H-M   'P 1'
#
loop_
_entity.id
_entity.type
_entity.pdbx_description
1 polymer ?
#
loop_
_entity_poly.entity_id
_entity_poly.type
_entity_poly.pdbx_seq_one_letter_code
_entity_poly.pdbx_strand_id
1 'polypeptide(L)'
;MPSTLIFGACLAIQALVIGVDEFYFHFKRGLPKWERVGHPVDTFSVILVFAAFNFTHYDGNTPAWLWGLMVFSSALITKDEWIHHEYCEAAETWLHSLLFLIHPLVFISGWLLWRESGPHFLHRAQGIGLCLFLIYQIVYWNWIAAEGVKLEKRSQ
;
A
#
# COMPACT_ATOMS: atom_id res chain seq x y z
N MET A 1 -8.34 -11.34 20.54
CA MET A 1 -7.58 -10.23 21.19
C MET A 1 -6.11 -10.14 20.75
N PRO A 2 -5.30 -11.22 20.78
CA PRO A 2 -3.89 -11.11 20.34
C PRO A 2 -3.76 -10.77 18.85
N SER A 3 -4.61 -11.34 17.98
CA SER A 3 -4.62 -11.02 16.54
C SER A 3 -4.93 -9.55 16.25
N THR A 4 -5.84 -8.94 17.01
CA THR A 4 -6.19 -7.52 16.89
C THR A 4 -4.99 -6.62 17.16
N LEU A 5 -4.23 -6.90 18.22
CA LEU A 5 -3.04 -6.13 18.58
C LEU A 5 -1.92 -6.30 17.55
N ILE A 6 -1.67 -7.54 17.11
CA ILE A 6 -0.66 -7.84 16.09
C ILE A 6 -1.00 -7.12 14.79
N PHE A 7 -2.24 -7.27 14.30
CA PHE A 7 -2.66 -6.63 13.07
C PHE A 7 -2.62 -5.09 13.18
N GLY A 8 -3.11 -4.54 14.30
CA GLY A 8 -3.04 -3.10 14.56
C GLY A 8 -1.61 -2.57 14.56
N ALA A 9 -0.66 -3.31 15.15
CA ALA A 9 0.76 -2.95 15.14
C ALA A 9 1.34 -3.00 13.72
N CYS A 10 1.08 -4.06 12.96
CA CYS A 10 1.52 -4.17 11.56
C CYS A 10 0.99 -3.00 10.71
N LEU A 11 -0.29 -2.65 10.85
CA LEU A 11 -0.89 -1.50 10.16
C LEU A 11 -0.22 -0.18 10.54
N ALA A 12 -0.02 0.06 11.84
CA ALA A 12 0.58 1.30 12.32
C ALA A 12 2.02 1.47 11.81
N ILE A 13 2.82 0.40 11.86
CA ILE A 13 4.19 0.43 11.35
C ILE A 13 4.17 0.63 9.82
N GLN A 14 3.34 -0.11 9.09
CA GLN A 14 3.25 0.07 7.63
C GLN A 14 2.85 1.50 7.26
N ALA A 15 1.83 2.05 7.91
CA ALA A 15 1.34 3.41 7.65
C ALA A 15 2.41 4.47 7.97
N LEU A 16 3.19 4.30 9.04
CA LEU A 16 4.31 5.18 9.36
C LEU A 16 5.36 5.14 8.25
N VAL A 17 5.78 3.95 7.83
CA VAL A 17 6.84 3.77 6.83
C VAL A 17 6.38 4.29 5.46
N ILE A 18 5.14 3.99 5.04
CA ILE A 18 4.53 4.57 3.83
C ILE A 18 4.46 6.10 3.97
N GLY A 19 4.11 6.63 5.14
CA GLY A 19 4.05 8.08 5.36
C GLY A 19 5.40 8.77 5.19
N VAL A 20 6.49 8.14 5.64
CA VAL A 20 7.85 8.66 5.42
C VAL A 20 8.20 8.62 3.92
N ASP A 21 7.90 7.51 3.24
CA ASP A 21 8.12 7.37 1.79
C ASP A 21 7.37 8.47 1.01
N GLU A 22 6.07 8.57 1.29
CA GLU A 22 5.15 9.44 0.57
C GLU A 22 5.37 10.92 0.86
N PHE A 23 5.54 11.32 2.12
CA PHE A 23 5.56 12.74 2.49
C PHE A 23 6.96 13.33 2.64
N TYR A 24 8.00 12.50 2.70
CA TYR A 24 9.39 12.97 2.72
C TYR A 24 10.10 12.66 1.40
N PHE A 25 10.25 11.39 1.01
CA PHE A 25 11.04 11.02 -0.16
C PHE A 25 10.39 11.45 -1.46
N HIS A 26 9.11 11.12 -1.69
CA HIS A 26 8.40 11.51 -2.92
C HIS A 26 8.28 13.03 -3.07
N PHE A 27 8.08 13.79 -1.99
CA PHE A 27 8.09 15.26 -2.05
C PHE A 27 9.47 15.83 -2.32
N LYS A 28 10.53 15.24 -1.75
CA LYS A 28 11.92 15.67 -1.93
C LYS A 28 12.38 15.51 -3.38
N ARG A 29 12.12 14.34 -4.00
CA ARG A 29 12.61 14.03 -5.36
C ARG A 29 11.57 14.27 -6.48
N GLY A 30 10.30 14.41 -6.11
CA GLY A 30 9.18 14.40 -7.05
C GLY A 30 8.85 12.99 -7.56
N LEU A 31 7.62 12.79 -8.04
CA LEU A 31 7.15 11.46 -8.45
C LEU A 31 7.13 11.29 -9.98
N PRO A 32 7.97 10.40 -10.56
CA PRO A 32 8.00 10.16 -12.00
C PRO A 32 6.69 9.52 -12.49
N LYS A 33 6.44 9.58 -13.82
CA LYS A 33 5.17 9.12 -14.40
C LYS A 33 4.86 7.64 -14.12
N TRP A 34 5.89 6.80 -14.09
CA TRP A 34 5.70 5.37 -13.90
C TRP A 34 5.24 5.05 -12.47
N GLU A 35 5.83 5.68 -11.44
CA GLU A 35 5.38 5.57 -10.04
C GLU A 35 3.97 6.14 -9.85
N ARG A 36 3.66 7.25 -10.53
CA ARG A 36 2.32 7.86 -10.48
C ARG A 36 1.19 6.96 -10.98
N VAL A 37 1.50 6.00 -11.84
CA VAL A 37 0.55 4.99 -12.32
C VAL A 37 0.71 3.70 -11.53
N GLY A 38 1.94 3.31 -11.20
CA GLY A 38 2.27 2.13 -10.41
C GLY A 38 1.63 2.16 -9.03
N HIS A 39 1.82 3.24 -8.26
CA HIS A 39 1.33 3.33 -6.88
C HIS A 39 -0.20 3.17 -6.78
N PRO A 40 -1.03 3.80 -7.63
CA PRO A 40 -2.47 3.51 -7.66
C PRO A 40 -2.81 2.04 -7.95
N VAL A 41 -2.08 1.38 -8.86
CA VAL A 41 -2.28 -0.04 -9.18
C VAL A 41 -1.92 -0.92 -7.99
N ASP A 42 -0.83 -0.60 -7.30
CA ASP A 42 -0.39 -1.30 -6.09
C ASP A 42 -1.41 -1.13 -4.96
N THR A 43 -1.81 0.09 -4.65
CA THR A 43 -2.86 0.39 -3.66
C THR A 43 -4.17 -0.31 -4.00
N PHE A 44 -4.57 -0.33 -5.27
CA PHE A 44 -5.78 -1.03 -5.70
C PHE A 44 -5.70 -2.54 -5.46
N SER A 45 -4.54 -3.16 -5.69
CA SER A 45 -4.34 -4.58 -5.40
C SER A 45 -4.54 -4.90 -3.90
N VAL A 46 -4.07 -4.00 -3.02
CA VAL A 46 -4.26 -4.10 -1.57
C VAL A 46 -5.74 -3.92 -1.20
N ILE A 47 -6.44 -2.97 -1.84
CA ILE A 47 -7.88 -2.76 -1.64
C ILE A 47 -8.66 -4.04 -1.95
N LEU A 48 -8.30 -4.79 -3.00
CA LEU A 48 -8.96 -6.05 -3.32
C LEU A 48 -8.81 -7.10 -2.21
N VAL A 49 -7.61 -7.20 -1.60
CA VAL A 49 -7.38 -8.08 -0.44
C VAL A 49 -8.26 -7.66 0.74
N PHE A 50 -8.30 -6.37 1.06
CA PHE A 50 -9.11 -5.88 2.17
C PHE A 50 -10.62 -5.92 1.89
N ALA A 51 -11.04 -5.75 0.64
CA ALA A 51 -12.42 -5.95 0.23
C ALA A 51 -12.83 -7.41 0.49
N ALA A 52 -11.96 -8.38 0.16
CA ALA A 52 -12.20 -9.78 0.50
C ALA A 52 -12.41 -9.97 2.01
N PHE A 53 -11.54 -9.46 2.87
CA PHE A 53 -11.72 -9.55 4.32
C PHE A 53 -13.01 -8.88 4.84
N ASN A 54 -13.47 -7.81 4.19
CA ASN A 54 -14.67 -7.09 4.62
C ASN A 54 -15.99 -7.69 4.11
N PHE A 55 -15.98 -8.33 2.94
CA PHE A 55 -17.19 -8.79 2.26
C PHE A 55 -17.32 -10.31 2.19
N THR A 56 -16.37 -11.05 2.76
CA THR A 56 -16.44 -12.52 2.88
C THR A 56 -16.39 -12.96 4.33
N HIS A 57 -16.87 -14.17 4.58
CA HIS A 57 -16.91 -14.79 5.91
C HIS A 57 -16.01 -16.01 5.92
N TYR A 58 -15.32 -16.24 7.04
CA TYR A 58 -14.52 -17.44 7.23
C TYR A 58 -15.44 -18.61 7.58
N ASP A 59 -15.43 -19.65 6.75
CA ASP A 59 -16.28 -20.85 6.88
C ASP A 59 -15.49 -22.09 7.34
N GLY A 60 -14.28 -21.88 7.88
CA GLY A 60 -13.37 -22.94 8.31
C GLY A 60 -12.20 -23.18 7.35
N ASN A 61 -12.27 -22.71 6.10
CA ASN A 61 -11.14 -22.76 5.17
C ASN A 61 -10.80 -21.39 4.57
N THR A 62 -9.53 -21.20 4.22
CA THR A 62 -9.10 -20.02 3.47
C THR A 62 -9.12 -20.37 1.98
N PRO A 63 -9.96 -19.71 1.17
CA PRO A 63 -10.05 -20.08 -0.22
C PRO A 63 -8.76 -19.75 -0.97
N ALA A 64 -8.36 -20.61 -1.92
CA ALA A 64 -7.10 -20.48 -2.65
C ALA A 64 -6.95 -19.13 -3.38
N TRP A 65 -8.06 -18.54 -3.84
CA TRP A 65 -8.04 -17.23 -4.49
C TRP A 65 -7.59 -16.10 -3.54
N LEU A 66 -7.88 -16.19 -2.24
CA LEU A 66 -7.47 -15.18 -1.27
C LEU A 66 -5.95 -15.25 -1.02
N TRP A 67 -5.40 -16.47 -0.92
CA TRP A 67 -3.95 -16.67 -0.93
C TRP A 67 -3.31 -16.11 -2.20
N GLY A 68 -3.91 -16.40 -3.36
CA GLY A 68 -3.49 -15.87 -4.64
C GLY A 68 -3.45 -14.35 -4.67
N LEU A 69 -4.48 -13.67 -4.17
CA LEU A 69 -4.53 -12.20 -4.11
C LEU A 69 -3.44 -11.61 -3.21
N MET A 70 -3.22 -12.18 -2.02
CA MET A 70 -2.19 -11.68 -1.09
C MET A 70 -0.77 -11.85 -1.66
N VAL A 71 -0.49 -13.01 -2.28
CA VAL A 71 0.80 -13.26 -2.94
C VAL A 71 0.96 -12.36 -4.16
N PHE A 72 -0.08 -12.24 -4.99
CA PHE A 72 -0.05 -11.38 -6.16
C PHE A 72 0.22 -9.93 -5.78
N SER A 73 -0.50 -9.38 -4.79
CA SER A 73 -0.30 -8.00 -4.31
C SER A 73 1.12 -7.79 -3.76
N SER A 74 1.64 -8.77 -3.00
CA SER A 74 3.02 -8.72 -2.49
C SER A 74 4.09 -8.79 -3.58
N ALA A 75 3.86 -9.59 -4.62
CA ALA A 75 4.78 -9.70 -5.76
C ALA A 75 4.67 -8.50 -6.71
N LEU A 76 3.48 -7.90 -6.80
CA LEU A 76 3.24 -6.76 -7.69
C LEU A 76 4.12 -5.57 -7.31
N ILE A 77 4.25 -5.27 -6.02
CA ILE A 77 5.07 -4.14 -5.53
C ILE A 77 6.57 -4.34 -5.75
N THR A 78 7.05 -5.58 -5.93
CA THR A 78 8.48 -5.80 -6.18
C THR A 78 8.92 -5.35 -7.58
N LYS A 79 7.97 -5.10 -8.49
CA LYS A 79 8.25 -4.60 -9.84
C LYS A 79 8.99 -3.27 -9.83
N ASP A 80 8.74 -2.44 -8.82
CA ASP A 80 9.22 -1.06 -8.78
C ASP A 80 10.71 -0.98 -8.47
N GLU A 81 11.26 -1.99 -7.78
CA GLU A 81 12.69 -2.06 -7.44
C GLU A 81 13.61 -2.11 -8.65
N TRP A 82 13.11 -2.63 -9.78
CA TRP A 82 13.86 -2.62 -11.02
C TRP A 82 14.13 -1.21 -11.53
N ILE A 83 13.37 -0.20 -11.09
CA ILE A 83 13.57 1.18 -11.49
C ILE A 83 14.04 2.03 -10.30
N HIS A 84 13.60 1.74 -9.07
CA HIS A 84 14.00 2.49 -7.87
C HIS A 84 15.51 2.59 -7.68
N HIS A 85 16.29 1.56 -8.04
CA HIS A 85 17.75 1.61 -7.93
C HIS A 85 18.42 2.74 -8.76
N GLU A 86 17.71 3.31 -9.74
CA GLU A 86 18.18 4.45 -10.55
C GLU A 86 17.81 5.82 -9.95
N TYR A 87 16.76 5.89 -9.12
CA TYR A 87 16.15 7.16 -8.65
C TYR A 87 16.27 7.39 -7.13
N CYS A 88 16.28 6.31 -6.35
CA CYS A 88 16.18 6.35 -4.89
C CYS A 88 17.56 6.44 -4.24
N GLU A 89 17.68 7.25 -3.19
CA GLU A 89 18.88 7.24 -2.36
C GLU A 89 18.88 6.03 -1.41
N ALA A 90 20.05 5.65 -0.89
CA ALA A 90 20.19 4.43 -0.09
C ALA A 90 19.22 4.34 1.12
N ALA A 91 18.86 5.49 1.71
CA ALA A 91 17.89 5.56 2.81
C ALA A 91 16.46 5.21 2.35
N GLU A 92 16.07 5.63 1.14
CA GLU A 92 14.78 5.32 0.54
C GLU A 92 14.71 3.85 0.14
N THR A 93 15.76 3.30 -0.48
CA THR A 93 15.83 1.86 -0.79
C THR A 93 15.78 0.97 0.46
N TRP A 94 16.40 1.42 1.56
CA TRP A 94 16.28 0.73 2.85
C TRP A 94 14.84 0.78 3.39
N LEU A 95 14.16 1.92 3.24
CA LEU A 95 12.75 2.07 3.61
C LEU A 95 11.84 1.15 2.78
N HIS A 96 12.08 1.04 1.47
CA HIS A 96 11.36 0.12 0.57
C HIS A 96 11.55 -1.34 0.99
N SER A 97 12.79 -1.72 1.35
CA SER A 97 13.08 -3.06 1.88
C SER A 97 12.26 -3.36 3.14
N LEU A 98 12.10 -2.38 4.04
CA LEU A 98 11.25 -2.51 5.22
C LEU A 98 9.76 -2.66 4.83
N LEU A 99 9.28 -1.91 3.84
CA LEU A 99 7.92 -2.05 3.30
C LEU A 99 7.67 -3.44 2.72
N PHE A 100 8.61 -4.02 1.97
CA PHE A 100 8.47 -5.38 1.45
C PHE A 100 8.39 -6.46 2.53
N LEU A 101 9.05 -6.25 3.68
CA LEU A 101 8.93 -7.15 4.81
C LEU A 101 7.57 -7.01 5.51
N ILE A 102 7.11 -5.78 5.71
CA ILE A 102 5.87 -5.50 6.46
C ILE A 102 4.62 -5.86 5.64
N HIS A 103 4.64 -5.66 4.33
CA HIS A 103 3.49 -5.86 3.45
C HIS A 103 2.85 -7.27 3.57
N PRO A 104 3.58 -8.39 3.41
CA PRO A 104 3.02 -9.72 3.61
C PRO A 104 2.62 -9.98 5.08
N LEU A 105 3.30 -9.33 6.06
CA LEU A 105 2.92 -9.45 7.47
C LEU A 105 1.56 -8.80 7.77
N VAL A 106 1.24 -7.69 7.11
CA VAL A 106 -0.06 -7.02 7.20
C VAL A 106 -1.17 -7.95 6.67
N PHE A 107 -0.92 -8.65 5.58
CA PHE A 107 -1.85 -9.65 5.05
C PHE A 107 -2.01 -10.85 5.95
N ILE A 108 -0.92 -11.44 6.45
CA ILE A 108 -0.97 -12.59 7.34
C ILE A 108 -1.66 -12.24 8.65
N SER A 109 -1.34 -11.09 9.25
CA SER A 109 -1.98 -10.65 10.51
C SER A 109 -3.44 -10.25 10.32
N GLY A 110 -3.80 -9.63 9.20
CA GLY A 110 -5.20 -9.37 8.83
C GLY A 110 -5.98 -10.67 8.63
N TRP A 111 -5.40 -11.63 7.91
CA TRP A 111 -5.97 -12.97 7.74
C TRP A 111 -6.19 -13.69 9.07
N LEU A 112 -5.24 -13.64 10.02
CA LEU A 112 -5.40 -14.22 11.36
C LEU A 112 -6.59 -13.60 12.09
N LEU A 113 -6.73 -12.27 12.05
CA LEU A 113 -7.85 -11.57 12.68
C LEU A 113 -9.18 -11.90 11.99
N TRP A 114 -9.18 -12.00 10.66
CA TRP A 114 -10.36 -12.36 9.88
C TRP A 114 -10.81 -13.79 10.17
N ARG A 115 -9.87 -14.73 10.38
CA ARG A 115 -10.21 -16.09 10.83
C ARG A 115 -10.80 -16.15 12.24
N GLU A 116 -10.29 -15.33 13.16
CA GLU A 116 -10.75 -15.30 14.55
C GLU A 116 -12.13 -14.65 14.70
N SER A 117 -12.40 -13.59 13.94
CA SER A 117 -13.54 -12.70 14.19
C SER A 117 -14.42 -12.39 12.96
N GLY A 118 -14.04 -12.87 11.77
CA GLY A 118 -14.64 -12.44 10.51
C GLY A 118 -14.30 -10.98 10.16
N PRO A 119 -15.16 -10.29 9.40
CA PRO A 119 -15.02 -8.86 9.14
C PRO A 119 -14.91 -8.04 10.43
N HIS A 120 -13.82 -7.29 10.58
CA HIS A 120 -13.46 -6.58 11.81
C HIS A 120 -13.38 -5.07 11.56
N PHE A 121 -13.49 -4.25 12.61
CA PHE A 121 -13.44 -2.78 12.44
C PHE A 121 -12.09 -2.33 11.84
N LEU A 122 -10.98 -2.99 12.18
CA LEU A 122 -9.65 -2.68 11.61
C LEU A 122 -9.59 -2.98 10.11
N HIS A 123 -10.23 -4.06 9.62
CA HIS A 123 -10.33 -4.32 8.18
C HIS A 123 -11.11 -3.21 7.46
N ARG A 124 -12.19 -2.73 8.08
CA ARG A 124 -13.00 -1.62 7.54
C ARG A 124 -12.23 -0.30 7.53
N ALA A 125 -11.60 0.04 8.66
CA ALA A 125 -10.78 1.24 8.79
C ALA A 125 -9.63 1.24 7.77
N GLN A 126 -8.94 0.12 7.61
CA GLN A 126 -7.89 -0.04 6.62
C GLN A 126 -8.42 0.10 5.19
N GLY A 127 -9.54 -0.57 4.86
CA GLY A 127 -10.16 -0.45 3.54
C GLY A 127 -10.54 0.99 3.19
N ILE A 128 -11.15 1.71 4.13
CA ILE A 128 -11.48 3.14 3.97
C ILE A 128 -10.21 3.97 3.80
N GLY A 129 -9.20 3.77 4.66
CA GLY A 129 -7.92 4.46 4.58
C GLY A 129 -7.22 4.29 3.24
N LEU A 130 -7.20 3.06 2.71
CA LEU A 130 -6.64 2.76 1.40
C LEU A 130 -7.40 3.42 0.25
N CYS A 131 -8.74 3.46 0.31
CA CYS A 131 -9.53 4.19 -0.68
C CYS A 131 -9.23 5.69 -0.67
N LEU A 132 -9.12 6.29 0.53
CA LEU A 132 -8.73 7.70 0.67
C LEU A 132 -7.30 7.93 0.14
N PHE A 133 -6.38 7.01 0.43
CA PHE A 133 -5.01 7.09 -0.04
C PHE A 133 -4.90 6.95 -1.57
N LEU A 134 -5.67 6.04 -2.18
CA LEU A 134 -5.77 5.91 -3.63
C LEU A 134 -6.28 7.19 -4.29
N ILE A 135 -7.35 7.78 -3.72
CA ILE A 135 -7.88 9.06 -4.20
C ILE A 135 -6.80 10.14 -4.11
N TYR A 136 -6.09 10.20 -2.98
CA TYR A 136 -4.97 11.13 -2.82
C TYR A 136 -3.88 10.91 -3.87
N GLN A 137 -3.42 9.67 -4.11
CA GLN A 137 -2.39 9.36 -5.11
C GLN A 137 -2.82 9.79 -6.52
N ILE A 138 -4.08 9.56 -6.89
CA ILE A 138 -4.62 9.97 -8.18
C ILE A 138 -4.71 11.50 -8.26
N VAL A 139 -5.40 12.14 -7.31
CA VAL A 139 -5.68 13.58 -7.38
C VAL A 139 -4.40 14.39 -7.23
N TYR A 140 -3.60 14.12 -6.21
CA TYR A 140 -2.42 14.92 -5.92
C TYR A 140 -1.33 14.71 -6.97
N TRP A 141 -0.89 13.48 -7.20
CA TRP A 141 0.26 13.25 -8.07
C TRP A 141 -0.07 13.28 -9.56
N ASN A 142 -1.25 12.79 -9.97
CA ASN A 142 -1.60 12.76 -11.39
C ASN A 142 -2.24 14.06 -11.89
N TRP A 143 -2.88 14.85 -11.02
CA TRP A 143 -3.47 16.14 -11.42
C TRP A 143 -2.70 17.33 -10.86
N ILE A 144 -2.65 17.52 -9.54
CA ILE A 144 -2.12 18.76 -8.94
C ILE A 144 -0.61 18.93 -9.19
N ALA A 145 0.21 17.98 -8.75
CA ALA A 145 1.66 18.04 -8.93
C ALA A 145 2.05 17.98 -10.42
N ALA A 146 1.28 17.24 -11.23
CA ALA A 146 1.49 17.13 -12.67
C ALA A 146 1.29 18.47 -13.41
N GLU A 147 0.31 19.26 -12.97
CA GLU A 147 0.04 20.59 -13.51
C GLU A 147 1.12 21.60 -13.11
N GLY A 148 1.56 21.58 -11.85
CA GLY A 148 2.65 22.44 -11.37
C GLY A 148 3.92 22.31 -12.22
N VAL A 149 4.36 21.07 -12.48
CA VAL A 149 5.54 20.79 -13.32
C VAL A 149 5.36 21.26 -14.77
N LYS A 150 4.14 21.17 -15.32
CA LYS A 150 3.86 21.65 -16.69
C LYS A 150 3.91 23.17 -16.78
N LEU A 151 3.44 23.88 -15.75
CA LEU A 151 3.45 25.35 -15.72
C LEU A 151 4.89 25.89 -15.61
N GLU A 152 5.71 25.31 -14.73
CA GLU A 152 7.12 25.70 -14.56
C GLU A 152 7.92 25.56 -15.87
N LYS A 153 7.71 24.46 -16.60
CA LYS A 153 8.34 24.23 -17.91
C LYS A 153 7.85 25.17 -19.02
N ARG A 154 6.68 25.79 -18.88
CA ARG A 154 6.16 26.78 -19.85
C ARG A 154 6.64 28.20 -19.56
N SER A 155 7.11 28.47 -18.34
CA SER A 155 7.66 29.77 -17.93
C SER A 155 9.17 29.90 -18.13
N GLN A 156 9.84 28.80 -18.49
CA GLN A 156 11.26 28.76 -18.89
C GLN A 156 11.38 28.80 -20.41
#